data_AF-A0A7X6NXS4-F1
#
_entry.id   AF-A0A7X6NXS4-F1
#
_cell.length_a   1.000
_cell.length_b   1.000
_cell.length_c   1.000
_cell.angle_alpha   90.00
_cell.angle_beta   90.00
_cell.angle_gamma   90.00
#
_symmetry.space_group_name_H-M   'P 1'
#
loop_
_entity.id
_entity.type
_entity.pdbx_description
1 polymer ?
#
loop_
_entity_poly.entity_id
_entity_poly.type
_entity_poly.pdbx_seq_one_letter_code
_entity_poly.pdbx_strand_id
1 'polypeptide(L)'
;MIEFKVDNDLNTAKVYYSAIIAEHEGRLDEVAEALDEARWPIQQVVNRSIRARKTPQIQFLPDDVLAAALRIDDILAERIKPAGEDVDGTNAADKAAKPLDGPDTSAAQTPTDS
;
A
#
# COMPACT_ATOMS: atom_id res chain seq x y z
N MET A 1 5.09 17.62 -7.92
CA MET A 1 6.36 18.36 -8.11
C MET A 1 7.15 17.58 -9.14
N ILE A 2 7.77 18.24 -10.12
CA ILE A 2 8.61 17.56 -11.13
C ILE A 2 10.07 17.83 -10.73
N GLU A 3 10.87 16.78 -10.56
CA GLU A 3 12.29 16.90 -10.21
C GLU A 3 13.15 16.77 -11.47
N PHE A 4 14.25 17.52 -11.53
CA PHE A 4 15.28 17.35 -12.54
C PHE A 4 16.68 17.43 -11.91
N LYS A 5 17.61 16.65 -12.47
CA LYS A 5 19.01 16.64 -12.08
C LYS A 5 19.89 16.77 -13.33
N VAL A 6 20.85 17.68 -13.29
CA VAL A 6 21.84 17.84 -14.37
C VAL A 6 23.19 17.41 -13.83
N ASP A 7 23.95 16.67 -14.63
CA ASP A 7 25.32 16.32 -14.27
C ASP A 7 26.22 17.57 -14.27
N ASN A 8 27.33 17.49 -13.51
CA ASN A 8 28.24 18.62 -13.33
C ASN A 8 28.83 19.13 -14.67
N ASP A 9 29.00 18.23 -15.63
CA ASP A 9 29.65 18.50 -16.91
C ASP A 9 28.67 18.80 -18.05
N LEU A 10 27.37 18.95 -17.72
CA LEU A 10 26.29 19.21 -18.66
C LEU A 10 26.22 18.22 -19.84
N ASN A 11 26.59 16.95 -19.64
CA ASN A 11 26.34 15.90 -20.64
C ASN A 11 24.87 15.45 -20.61
N THR A 12 24.25 15.40 -19.43
CA THR A 12 22.96 14.72 -19.24
C THR A 12 22.10 15.46 -18.23
N ALA A 13 20.83 15.64 -18.59
CA ALA A 13 19.78 16.15 -17.73
C ALA A 13 18.72 15.05 -17.55
N LYS A 14 18.62 14.53 -16.33
CA LYS A 14 17.59 13.58 -15.92
C LYS A 14 16.34 14.33 -15.48
N VAL A 15 15.20 14.01 -16.09
CA VAL A 15 13.89 14.56 -15.76
C VAL A 15 13.05 13.42 -15.20
N TYR A 16 12.65 13.56 -13.94
CA TYR A 16 11.87 12.55 -13.23
C TYR A 16 10.39 12.84 -13.40
N TYR A 17 9.61 11.82 -13.79
CA TYR A 17 8.17 11.94 -13.99
C TYR A 17 7.41 10.91 -13.15
N SER A 18 6.27 11.32 -12.62
CA SER A 18 5.34 10.39 -11.98
C SER A 18 4.32 9.89 -13.01
N ALA A 19 4.09 8.57 -13.04
CA ALA A 19 3.13 7.93 -13.93
C ALA A 19 2.20 6.98 -13.17
N ILE A 20 1.82 7.33 -11.93
CA ILE A 20 1.08 6.46 -11.00
C ILE A 20 -0.20 5.87 -11.61
N ILE A 21 -0.98 6.68 -12.34
CA ILE A 21 -2.23 6.20 -12.98
C ILE A 21 -1.90 5.15 -14.05
N ALA A 22 -0.93 5.45 -14.91
CA ALA A 22 -0.52 4.53 -15.95
C ALA A 22 0.11 3.26 -15.35
N GLU A 23 0.89 3.37 -14.28
CA GLU A 23 1.44 2.22 -13.57
C GLU A 23 0.36 1.33 -12.96
N HIS A 24 -0.65 1.91 -12.31
CA HIS A 24 -1.80 1.17 -11.78
C HIS A 24 -2.61 0.47 -12.90
N GLU A 25 -2.63 1.05 -14.09
CA GLU A 25 -3.28 0.48 -15.28
C GLU A 25 -2.36 -0.45 -16.10
N GLY A 26 -1.10 -0.65 -15.69
CA GLY A 26 -0.12 -1.48 -16.41
C GLY A 26 0.39 -0.88 -17.72
N ARG A 27 0.27 0.44 -17.89
CA ARG A 27 0.64 1.22 -19.09
C ARG A 27 1.89 2.07 -18.92
N LEU A 28 2.76 1.72 -17.98
CA LEU A 28 3.98 2.48 -17.69
C LEU A 28 4.91 2.52 -18.92
N ASP A 29 5.03 1.41 -19.65
CA ASP A 29 5.85 1.30 -20.85
C ASP A 29 5.34 2.22 -21.97
N GLU A 30 4.02 2.32 -22.17
CA GLU A 30 3.41 3.24 -23.15
C GLU A 30 3.78 4.71 -22.85
N VAL A 31 3.79 5.09 -21.57
CA VAL A 31 4.20 6.44 -21.15
C VAL A 31 5.69 6.65 -21.39
N ALA A 32 6.52 5.66 -21.10
CA ALA A 32 7.96 5.73 -21.31
C ALA A 32 8.28 5.88 -22.81
N GLU A 33 7.64 5.11 -23.68
CA GLU A 33 7.78 5.20 -25.14
C GLU A 33 7.34 6.56 -25.66
N ALA A 34 6.16 7.04 -25.26
CA ALA A 34 5.66 8.36 -25.69
C ALA A 34 6.59 9.51 -25.27
N LEU A 35 7.18 9.43 -24.08
CA LEU A 35 8.17 10.42 -23.63
C LEU A 35 9.48 10.32 -24.39
N ASP A 36 9.90 9.12 -24.79
CA ASP A 36 11.09 8.93 -25.61
C ASP A 36 10.91 9.49 -27.02
N GLU A 37 9.74 9.28 -27.63
CA GLU A 37 9.37 9.90 -28.91
C GLU A 37 9.33 11.43 -28.82
N ALA A 38 8.81 11.97 -27.72
CA ALA A 38 8.74 13.40 -27.46
C ALA A 38 10.11 14.02 -27.10
N ARG A 39 11.15 13.20 -26.82
CA ARG A 39 12.48 13.67 -26.41
C ARG A 39 13.10 14.60 -27.43
N TRP A 40 13.07 14.24 -28.71
CA TRP A 40 13.71 15.05 -29.75
C TRP A 40 13.06 16.44 -29.90
N PRO A 41 11.73 16.56 -30.04
CA PRO A 41 11.07 17.86 -30.06
C PRO A 41 11.40 18.73 -28.83
N ILE A 42 11.40 18.13 -27.64
CA ILE A 42 11.71 18.83 -26.38
C ILE A 42 13.18 19.29 -26.37
N GLN A 43 14.10 18.42 -26.77
CA GLN A 43 15.52 18.74 -26.88
C GLN A 43 15.75 19.94 -27.81
N GLN A 44 15.03 20.04 -28.92
CA GLN A 44 15.14 21.18 -29.84
C GLN A 44 14.70 22.50 -29.20
N VAL A 45 13.63 22.49 -28.40
CA VAL A 45 13.18 23.68 -27.65
C VAL A 45 14.22 24.09 -26.63
N VAL A 46 14.79 23.14 -25.89
CA VAL A 46 15.81 23.40 -24.88
C VAL A 46 17.09 23.94 -25.52
N ASN A 47 17.54 23.35 -26.63
CA ASN A 47 18.71 23.80 -27.39
C ASN A 47 18.59 25.28 -27.80
N ARG A 48 17.39 25.76 -28.16
CA ARG A 48 17.17 27.17 -28.53
C ARG A 48 17.06 28.10 -27.32
N SER A 49 16.73 27.58 -26.15
CA SER A 49 16.40 28.35 -24.95
C SER A 49 17.60 28.53 -24.01
N ILE A 50 18.57 27.62 -24.06
CA ILE A 50 19.77 27.63 -23.23
C ILE A 50 20.82 28.59 -23.79
N ARG A 51 21.52 29.33 -22.91
CA ARG A 51 22.66 30.21 -23.24
C ARG A 51 24.02 29.60 -22.83
N ALA A 52 23.99 28.42 -22.25
CA ALA A 52 25.19 27.69 -21.86
C ALA A 52 25.97 27.23 -23.10
N ARG A 53 27.28 27.05 -22.94
CA ARG A 53 28.16 26.56 -24.02
C ARG A 53 27.75 25.17 -24.53
N LYS A 54 27.15 24.36 -23.67
CA LYS A 54 26.73 23.00 -23.95
C LYS A 54 25.29 22.81 -23.51
N THR A 55 24.52 22.10 -24.33
CA THR A 55 23.18 21.66 -23.96
C THR A 55 23.23 20.20 -23.53
N PRO A 56 22.79 19.86 -22.30
CA PRO A 56 22.74 18.48 -21.86
C PRO A 56 21.71 17.69 -22.65
N GLN A 57 21.95 16.38 -22.81
CA GLN A 57 20.98 15.45 -23.38
C GLN A 57 19.92 15.11 -22.34
N ILE A 58 18.66 15.29 -22.71
CA ILE A 58 17.52 15.03 -21.83
C ILE A 58 17.27 13.52 -21.77
N GLN A 59 17.06 13.00 -20.57
CA GLN A 59 16.61 11.65 -20.31
C GLN A 59 15.41 11.66 -19.36
N PHE A 60 14.33 11.01 -19.77
CA PHE A 60 13.16 10.81 -18.91
C PHE A 60 13.32 9.54 -18.08
N LEU A 61 13.02 9.63 -16.80
CA LEU A 61 13.07 8.52 -15.86
C LEU A 61 11.81 8.53 -14.99
N PRO A 62 11.16 7.38 -14.75
CA PRO A 62 10.04 7.34 -13.80
C PRO A 62 10.55 7.64 -12.38
N ASP A 63 9.70 8.31 -11.61
CA ASP A 63 9.86 8.52 -10.17
C ASP A 63 9.12 7.40 -9.43
N ASP A 64 9.90 6.45 -8.92
CA ASP A 64 9.42 5.23 -8.25
C ASP A 64 9.19 5.42 -6.75
N VAL A 65 9.58 6.56 -6.16
CA VAL A 65 9.50 6.78 -4.71
C VAL A 65 8.05 6.76 -4.23
N LEU A 66 7.16 7.47 -4.92
CA LEU A 66 5.75 7.55 -4.55
C LEU A 66 4.99 6.25 -4.88
N ALA A 67 5.33 5.61 -6.00
CA ALA A 67 4.76 4.32 -6.37
C ALA A 67 5.11 3.22 -5.35
N ALA A 68 6.37 3.18 -4.90
CA ALA A 68 6.82 2.26 -3.88
C ALA A 68 6.11 2.50 -2.53
N ALA A 69 5.92 3.76 -2.13
CA ALA A 69 5.20 4.10 -0.91
C ALA A 69 3.75 3.62 -0.93
N LEU A 70 3.00 3.89 -2.02
CA LEU A 70 1.62 3.42 -2.18
C LEU A 70 1.54 1.90 -2.12
N ARG A 71 2.46 1.19 -2.78
CA ARG A 71 2.53 -0.27 -2.74
C ARG A 71 2.80 -0.81 -1.34
N ILE A 72 3.63 -0.13 -0.55
CA ILE A 72 3.90 -0.49 0.85
C ILE A 72 2.62 -0.30 1.68
N ASP A 73 1.92 0.81 1.50
CA ASP A 73 0.66 1.11 2.19
C ASP A 73 -0.44 0.08 1.86
N ASP A 74 -0.56 -0.34 0.60
CA ASP A 74 -1.49 -1.39 0.17
C ASP A 74 -1.19 -2.73 0.87
N ILE A 75 0.09 -3.13 0.91
CA ILE A 75 0.54 -4.35 1.59
C ILE A 75 0.27 -4.27 3.11
N LEU A 76 0.48 -3.10 3.71
CA LEU A 76 0.18 -2.85 5.12
C LEU A 76 -1.32 -2.94 5.40
N ALA A 77 -2.17 -2.36 4.54
CA ALA A 77 -3.62 -2.43 4.67
C ALA A 77 -4.16 -3.85 4.52
N GLU A 78 -3.61 -4.66 3.60
CA GLU A 78 -4.00 -6.06 3.44
C GLU A 78 -3.64 -6.92 4.66
N ARG A 79 -2.49 -6.63 5.29
CA ARG A 79 -1.99 -7.39 6.45
C ARG A 79 -2.58 -6.93 7.78
N ILE A 80 -2.92 -5.65 7.89
CA ILE A 80 -3.59 -5.06 9.06
C ILE A 80 -5.09 -5.03 8.75
N LYS A 81 -5.72 -6.22 8.68
CA LYS A 81 -7.18 -6.27 8.89
C LYS A 81 -7.42 -5.81 10.34
N PRO A 82 -8.29 -4.82 10.59
CA PRO A 82 -8.56 -4.41 11.96
C PRO A 82 -9.10 -5.62 12.73
N ALA A 83 -8.35 -6.07 13.72
CA ALA A 83 -8.87 -6.92 14.76
C ALA A 83 -9.82 -6.06 15.60
N GLY A 84 -11.09 -5.99 15.21
CA GLY A 84 -12.11 -5.32 16.03
C GLY A 84 -13.27 -4.72 15.25
N GLU A 85 -14.18 -5.56 14.78
CA GLU A 85 -15.61 -5.24 14.76
C GLU A 85 -16.37 -6.37 15.49
N ASP A 86 -16.00 -6.60 16.76
CA ASP A 86 -16.84 -7.33 17.73
C ASP A 86 -17.49 -6.32 18.66
N VAL A 87 -18.32 -5.42 18.12
CA VAL A 87 -19.18 -4.54 18.92
C VAL A 87 -20.58 -4.45 18.31
N ASP A 88 -21.42 -5.46 18.56
CA ASP A 88 -22.81 -5.18 18.96
C ASP A 88 -23.41 -6.38 19.70
N GLY A 89 -23.93 -6.12 20.90
CA GLY A 89 -24.56 -7.11 21.74
C GLY A 89 -26.03 -7.27 21.37
N THR A 90 -26.58 -8.49 21.47
CA THR A 90 -28.01 -8.75 21.75
C THR A 90 -28.24 -10.26 21.98
N ASN A 91 -29.09 -10.54 22.99
CA ASN A 91 -29.70 -11.83 23.39
C ASN A 91 -29.01 -12.68 24.46
N ALA A 92 -28.97 -12.11 25.67
CA ALA A 92 -29.24 -12.86 26.88
C ALA A 92 -30.76 -13.10 27.00
N ALA A 93 -31.29 -14.10 26.28
CA ALA A 93 -32.54 -14.76 26.62
C ALA A 93 -32.62 -16.07 25.85
N ASP A 94 -33.00 -17.11 26.57
CA ASP A 94 -33.46 -18.40 26.07
C ASP A 94 -32.39 -19.50 25.90
N LYS A 95 -32.10 -20.20 27.01
CA LYS A 95 -32.33 -21.65 27.05
C LYS A 95 -32.87 -22.06 28.42
N ALA A 96 -34.15 -22.42 28.40
CA ALA A 96 -34.89 -23.08 29.45
C ALA A 96 -34.09 -24.20 30.14
N ALA A 97 -34.09 -24.15 31.47
CA ALA A 97 -33.66 -25.22 32.35
C ALA A 97 -34.47 -26.49 32.07
N LYS A 98 -33.78 -27.61 31.82
CA LYS A 98 -34.39 -28.94 31.94
C LYS A 98 -34.26 -29.41 33.40
N PRO A 99 -35.30 -30.01 34.01
CA PRO A 99 -35.24 -30.47 35.40
C PRO A 99 -34.41 -31.76 35.48
N LEU A 100 -33.49 -31.83 36.45
CA LEU A 100 -32.86 -33.07 36.89
C LEU A 100 -33.61 -33.55 38.13
N ASP A 101 -34.61 -34.42 37.94
CA ASP A 101 -35.14 -35.26 39.01
C ASP A 101 -34.26 -36.50 39.12
N GLY A 102 -33.64 -36.67 40.29
CA GLY A 102 -32.96 -37.89 40.73
C GLY A 102 -32.96 -37.91 42.26
N PRO A 103 -33.48 -38.96 42.91
CA PRO A 103 -34.06 -38.85 44.24
C PRO A 103 -33.04 -38.90 45.38
N ASP A 104 -33.39 -38.17 46.44
CA ASP A 104 -32.86 -38.28 47.80
C ASP A 104 -32.78 -39.73 48.28
N THR A 105 -31.68 -40.08 48.93
CA THR A 105 -31.70 -40.97 50.10
C THR A 105 -30.42 -40.77 50.92
N SER A 106 -30.47 -39.75 51.79
CA SER A 106 -29.66 -39.70 53.00
C SER A 106 -30.45 -40.41 54.11
N ALA A 107 -29.95 -41.56 54.58
CA ALA A 107 -30.40 -42.19 55.81
C ALA A 107 -29.18 -42.52 56.67
N ALA A 108 -29.29 -42.12 57.92
CA ALA A 108 -28.24 -41.99 58.92
C ALA A 108 -27.77 -43.32 59.56
N GLN A 109 -26.56 -43.27 60.16
CA GLN A 109 -26.22 -43.62 61.56
C GLN A 109 -24.83 -44.29 61.72
N THR A 110 -24.03 -43.67 62.60
CA THR A 110 -22.76 -44.05 63.27
C THR A 110 -22.83 -45.34 64.13
N PRO A 111 -21.80 -45.78 64.89
CA PRO A 111 -20.32 -45.78 64.77
C PRO A 111 -19.69 -47.17 65.15
N THR A 112 -18.34 -47.24 65.30
CA THR A 112 -17.57 -48.07 66.28
C THR A 112 -16.58 -49.11 65.71
N ASP A 113 -15.29 -48.74 65.77
CA ASP A 113 -14.12 -49.42 66.38
C ASP A 113 -14.07 -50.95 66.50
N SER A 114 -13.04 -51.57 65.87
CA SER A 114 -12.09 -52.56 66.42
C SER A 114 -11.15 -53.09 65.34
#